data_AF-A0A4R6K138-F1
#
_entry.id   AF-A0A4R6K138-F1
#
_cell.length_a   1.000
_cell.length_b   1.000
_cell.length_c   1.000
_cell.angle_alpha   90.00
_cell.angle_beta   90.00
_cell.angle_gamma   90.00
#
_symmetry.space_group_name_H-M   'P 1'
#
loop_
_entity.id
_entity.type
_entity.pdbx_description
1 polymer ?
#
loop_
_entity_poly.entity_id
_entity_poly.type
_entity_poly.pdbx_seq_one_letter_code
_entity_poly.pdbx_strand_id
1 'polypeptide(L)' 'MAEEITLRLDRATAEDLYVTLYEVGEHIAAGAPVTAPTKEEAERLGALLHELAHAIGRRCNAYCDHLG' A
#
# COMPACT_ATOMS: atom_id res chain seq x y z
N MET A 1 -20.19 -14.35 11.29
CA MET A 1 -18.82 -13.97 11.69
C MET A 1 -18.28 -13.13 10.54
N ALA A 2 -17.65 -11.99 10.82
CA ALA A 2 -17.02 -11.22 9.74
C ALA A 2 -15.90 -12.06 9.13
N GLU A 3 -15.78 -12.04 7.80
CA GLU A 3 -14.66 -12.67 7.10
C GLU A 3 -13.39 -11.87 7.42
N GLU A 4 -12.43 -12.50 8.09
CA GLU A 4 -11.17 -11.85 8.47
C GLU A 4 -10.19 -11.89 7.31
N ILE A 5 -9.56 -10.74 7.02
CA ILE A 5 -8.54 -10.60 5.99
C ILE A 5 -7.21 -10.28 6.67
N THR A 6 -6.26 -11.20 6.55
CA THR A 6 -4.93 -11.08 7.18
C THR A 6 -3.85 -10.99 6.12
N LEU A 7 -2.99 -9.97 6.21
CA LEU A 7 -1.78 -9.82 5.39
C LEU A 7 -0.56 -10.05 6.27
N ARG A 8 0.39 -10.87 5.79
CA ARG A 8 1.64 -11.14 6.50
C ARG A 8 2.74 -10.28 5.90
N LEU A 9 3.21 -9.33 6.68
CA LEU A 9 4.25 -8.39 6.28
C LEU A 9 5.59 -8.80 6.85
N ASP A 10 6.65 -8.65 6.06
CA ASP A 10 7.97 -8.51 6.65
C ASP A 10 8.12 -7.12 7.30
N ARG A 11 9.20 -6.97 8.07
CA ARG A 11 9.42 -5.75 8.84
C ARG A 11 9.57 -4.51 7.94
N ALA A 12 10.31 -4.64 6.83
CA ALA A 12 10.55 -3.52 5.93
C ALA A 12 9.24 -3.03 5.30
N THR A 13 8.42 -3.95 4.81
CA THR A 13 7.11 -3.64 4.22
C THR A 13 6.16 -3.03 5.26
N ALA A 14 6.21 -3.47 6.51
CA ALA A 14 5.42 -2.89 7.60
C ALA A 14 5.86 -1.45 7.94
N GLU A 15 7.16 -1.19 7.95
CA GLU A 15 7.71 0.15 8.18
C GLU A 15 7.31 1.09 7.02
N ASP A 16 7.44 0.65 5.77
CA ASP A 16 7.03 1.45 4.60
C ASP A 16 5.53 1.75 4.61
N LEU A 17 4.69 0.78 5.00
CA LEU A 17 3.25 0.96 5.11
C LEU A 17 2.91 2.00 6.19
N TYR A 18 3.54 1.89 7.36
CA TYR A 18 3.33 2.84 8.44
C TYR A 18 3.72 4.25 8.02
N VAL A 19 4.93 4.42 7.46
CA VAL A 19 5.43 5.72 7.00
C VAL A 19 4.48 6.30 5.96
N THR A 20 4.07 5.50 4.97
CA THR A 20 3.15 5.96 3.92
C THR A 20 1.82 6.43 4.51
N LEU A 21 1.19 5.65 5.39
CA LEU A 21 -0.10 6.03 5.98
C LEU A 21 0.01 7.26 6.89
N TYR A 22 1.07 7.32 7.69
CA TYR A 22 1.32 8.42 8.62
C TYR A 22 1.63 9.72 7.86
N GLU A 23 2.61 9.69 6.94
CA GLU A 23 3.02 10.85 6.17
C GLU A 23 1.90 11.35 5.28
N VAL A 24 1.17 10.47 4.58
CA VAL A 24 0.02 10.89 3.77
C VAL A 24 -1.02 11.61 4.65
N GLY A 25 -1.30 11.10 5.85
CA GLY A 25 -2.23 11.73 6.79
C GLY A 25 -1.78 13.13 7.23
N GLU A 26 -0.52 13.25 7.66
CA GLU A 26 0.07 14.52 8.10
C GLU A 26 0.10 15.56 6.96
N HIS A 27 0.53 15.13 5.76
CA HIS A 27 0.61 16.01 4.59
C HIS A 27 -0.78 16.48 4.15
N ILE A 28 -1.79 15.61 4.13
CA ILE A 28 -3.18 16.00 3.84
C ILE A 28 -3.69 16.99 4.89
N ALA A 29 -3.46 16.73 6.17
CA ALA A 29 -3.90 17.61 7.26
C ALA A 29 -3.23 18.99 7.19
N ALA A 30 -1.96 19.04 6.80
CA ALA A 30 -1.19 20.27 6.63
C ALA A 30 -1.45 20.99 5.29
N GLY A 31 -2.20 20.40 4.36
CA GLY A 31 -2.35 20.91 2.99
C GLY A 31 -1.03 20.91 2.19
N ALA A 32 -0.09 20.06 2.58
CA ALA A 32 1.24 19.96 2.00
C ALA A 32 1.26 18.90 0.87
N PRO A 33 2.13 19.05 -0.14
CA PRO A 33 2.31 18.02 -1.16
C PRO A 33 2.85 16.74 -0.53
N VAL A 34 2.28 15.58 -0.89
CA VAL A 34 2.79 14.26 -0.46
C VAL A 34 4.08 13.95 -1.20
N THR A 35 5.13 13.60 -0.46
CA THR A 35 6.40 13.15 -1.04
C THR A 35 6.20 11.82 -1.76
N ALA A 36 6.74 11.71 -2.98
CA ALA A 36 6.67 10.46 -3.71
C ALA A 36 7.59 9.42 -3.06
N PRO A 37 7.14 8.15 -2.90
CA PRO A 37 8.00 7.08 -2.41
C PRO A 37 9.16 6.82 -3.38
N THR A 38 10.23 6.24 -2.86
CA THR A 38 11.29 5.65 -3.68
C THR A 38 10.73 4.50 -4.52
N LYS A 39 11.49 4.09 -5.55
CA LYS A 39 11.09 2.99 -6.43
C LYS A 39 10.91 1.69 -5.63
N GLU A 40 11.85 1.40 -4.75
CA GLU A 40 11.85 0.18 -3.95
C GLU A 40 10.70 0.15 -2.93
N GLU A 41 10.36 1.28 -2.31
CA GLU A 41 9.17 1.42 -1.46
C GLU A 41 7.88 1.23 -2.27
N ALA A 42 7.80 1.85 -3.45
CA ALA A 42 6.65 1.73 -4.34
C ALA A 42 6.42 0.29 -4.81
N GLU A 43 7.49 -0.46 -5.12
CA GLU A 43 7.41 -1.87 -5.50
C GLU A 43 6.90 -2.75 -4.34
N ARG A 44 7.45 -2.58 -3.12
CA ARG A 44 7.01 -3.34 -1.94
C ARG A 44 5.56 -3.05 -1.59
N LEU A 45 5.17 -1.77 -1.57
CA LEU A 45 3.79 -1.37 -1.30
C LEU A 45 2.84 -1.78 -2.43
N GLY A 46 3.28 -1.74 -3.68
CA GLY A 46 2.52 -2.19 -4.83
C GLY A 46 2.16 -3.68 -4.75
N ALA A 47 3.14 -4.52 -4.41
CA ALA A 47 2.92 -5.95 -4.19
C ALA A 47 1.94 -6.19 -3.02
N LEU A 48 2.10 -5.47 -1.91
CA LEU A 48 1.18 -5.56 -0.77
C LEU A 48 -0.25 -5.18 -1.15
N LEU A 49 -0.42 -4.06 -1.87
CA LEU A 49 -1.74 -3.59 -2.29
C LEU A 49 -2.39 -4.54 -3.30
N HIS A 50 -1.58 -5.23 -4.12
CA HIS A 50 -2.05 -6.27 -5.01
C HIS A 50 -2.58 -7.48 -4.23
N GLU A 51 -1.82 -7.97 -3.24
CA GLU A 51 -2.27 -9.06 -2.35
C GLU A 51 -3.54 -8.69 -1.59
N LEU A 52 -3.61 -7.47 -1.06
CA LEU A 52 -4.81 -6.95 -0.42
C LEU A 52 -6.00 -6.97 -1.38
N ALA A 53 -5.84 -6.41 -2.59
CA ALA A 53 -6.88 -6.35 -3.61
C ALA A 53 -7.44 -7.74 -3.93
N HIS A 54 -6.55 -8.73 -4.09
CA HIS A 54 -6.94 -10.12 -4.30
C HIS A 54 -7.73 -10.67 -3.10
N ALA A 55 -7.25 -10.46 -1.88
CA ALA A 55 -7.89 -10.94 -0.66
C ALA A 55 -9.28 -10.34 -0.42
N ILE A 56 -9.52 -9.08 -0.83
CA ILE A 56 -10.84 -8.42 -0.73
C ILE A 56 -11.71 -8.63 -1.99
N GLY A 57 -11.30 -9.52 -2.91
CA GLY A 57 -12.04 -9.83 -4.13
C GLY A 57 -12.13 -8.69 -5.14
N ARG A 58 -11.26 -7.68 -5.05
CA ARG A 58 -11.18 -6.61 -6.04
C ARG A 58 -10.37 -7.07 -7.25
N ARG A 59 -10.94 -6.91 -8.44
CA ARG A 59 -10.17 -6.99 -9.67
C ARG A 59 -9.27 -5.77 -9.76
N CYS A 60 -7.97 -6.02 -9.93
CA CYS A 60 -6.99 -5.00 -10.26
C CYS A 60 -7.48 -4.16 -11.46
N ASN A 61 -7.42 -2.83 -11.33
CA ASN A 61 -7.62 -1.90 -12.45
C ASN A 61 -6.43 -2.04 -13.42
N ALA A 62 -6.56 -1.58 -14.67
CA ALA A 62 -5.51 -1.58 -15.71
C ALA A 62 -4.16 -0.98 -15.26
N TYR A 63 -4.15 -0.19 -14.18
CA TYR A 63 -2.95 0.32 -13.53
C TYR A 63 -2.16 -0.72 -12.72
N CYS A 64 -2.62 -1.96 -12.56
CA CYS A 64 -1.88 -3.01 -11.85
C CYS A 64 -1.31 -4.09 -12.78
N ASP A 65 -1.70 -4.10 -14.07
CA ASP A 65 -1.31 -5.15 -15.03
C ASP A 65 0.20 -5.16 -15.37
N HIS A 66 0.94 -4.10 -14.99
CA HIS A 66 2.35 -3.95 -15.29
C HIS A 66 3.30 -4.38 -14.15
N LEU A 67 2.76 -4.92 -13.05
CA LEU A 67 3.53 -5.41 -11.90
C LEU A 67 3.68 -6.94 -11.87
N GLY A 68 3.38 -7.62 -12.99
CA GLY A 68 3.49 -9.08 -13.16
C GLY A 68 4.80 -9.53 -13.80
#